data_AF-A0A439TPU7-F1
#
_entry.id   AF-A0A439TPU7-F1
#
_cell.length_a   1.000
_cell.length_b   1.000
_cell.length_c   1.000
_cell.angle_alpha   90.00
_cell.angle_beta   90.00
_cell.angle_gamma   90.00
#
_symmetry.space_group_name_H-M   'P 1'
#
loop_
_entity.id
_entity.type
_entity.pdbx_description
1 polymer ?
#
loop_
_entity_poly.entity_id
_entity_poly.type
_entity_poly.pdbx_seq_one_letter_code
_entity_poly.pdbx_strand_id
1 'polypeptide(L)'
;MSRGFALLAAIFVAVFMAHTARAEGPVTIVDDPAVLAALDAKGFDFASIFGVDGKGDLKTLYDKAPAYHRIVETVATDVAALRAEMKAGGRPLYEVTDGNVGRIIDMRWLKTDAARFRL
;
A
#
# COMPACT_ATOMS: atom_id res chain seq x y z
N MET A 1 -25.90 10.39 41.55
CA MET A 1 -25.15 9.36 40.78
C MET A 1 -23.68 9.44 41.16
N SER A 2 -23.12 8.38 41.73
CA SER A 2 -21.70 8.35 42.13
C SER A 2 -20.79 8.23 40.91
N ARG A 3 -19.61 8.86 40.93
CA ARG A 3 -18.62 8.83 39.84
C ARG A 3 -18.27 7.40 39.40
N GLY A 4 -18.25 6.45 40.33
CA GLY A 4 -18.02 5.02 40.03
C GLY A 4 -19.14 4.40 39.18
N PHE A 5 -20.39 4.79 39.39
CA PHE A 5 -21.52 4.30 38.60
C PHE A 5 -21.50 4.84 37.16
N ALA A 6 -21.08 6.10 36.99
CA ALA A 6 -20.89 6.70 35.68
C ALA A 6 -19.73 6.04 34.89
N LEU A 7 -18.64 5.70 35.58
CA LEU A 7 -17.49 4.99 34.99
C LEU A 7 -17.86 3.57 34.56
N LEU A 8 -18.58 2.82 35.41
CA LEU A 8 -19.08 1.49 35.07
C LEU A 8 -20.05 1.53 33.88
N ALA A 9 -20.96 2.50 33.84
CA ALA A 9 -21.88 2.67 32.71
C ALA A 9 -21.13 3.01 31.42
N ALA A 10 -20.11 3.87 31.46
CA ALA A 10 -19.30 4.21 30.29
C ALA A 10 -18.52 3.00 29.74
N ILE A 11 -17.93 2.20 30.63
CA ILE A 11 -17.24 0.94 30.24
C ILE A 11 -18.23 -0.04 29.62
N PHE A 12 -19.41 -0.20 30.23
CA PHE A 12 -20.44 -1.10 29.74
C PHE A 12 -20.91 -0.71 28.33
N VAL A 13 -21.16 0.59 28.09
CA VAL A 13 -21.53 1.10 26.75
C VAL A 13 -20.40 0.87 25.74
N ALA A 14 -19.14 1.12 26.11
CA ALA A 14 -18.00 0.92 25.22
C ALA A 14 -17.82 -0.55 24.82
N VAL A 15 -18.00 -1.49 25.76
CA VAL A 15 -17.90 -2.93 25.51
C VAL A 15 -19.01 -3.43 24.59
N PHE A 16 -20.24 -2.95 24.76
CA PHE A 16 -21.38 -3.37 23.94
C PHE A 16 -21.39 -2.74 22.55
N MET A 17 -20.91 -1.50 22.37
CA MET A 17 -20.76 -0.90 21.04
C MET A 17 -19.64 -1.54 20.22
N ALA A 18 -18.60 -2.09 20.86
CA ALA A 18 -17.53 -2.80 20.14
C ALA A 18 -18.01 -4.10 19.47
N HIS A 19 -19.14 -4.67 19.88
CA HIS A 19 -19.64 -5.96 19.40
C HIS A 19 -20.68 -5.86 18.27
N THR A 20 -21.07 -4.66 17.83
CA THR A 20 -22.15 -4.49 16.84
C THR A 20 -21.68 -4.46 15.39
N ALA A 21 -20.38 -4.34 15.13
CA ALA A 21 -19.83 -4.35 13.78
C ALA A 21 -19.30 -5.75 13.40
N ARG A 22 -20.22 -6.72 13.26
CA ARG A 22 -19.89 -8.03 12.68
C ARG A 22 -20.32 -8.00 11.23
N ALA A 23 -19.36 -8.15 10.32
CA ALA A 23 -19.68 -8.30 8.91
C ALA A 23 -20.46 -9.62 8.71
N GLU A 24 -21.57 -9.56 7.97
CA GLU A 24 -22.42 -10.72 7.67
C GLU A 24 -21.71 -11.74 6.77
N GLY A 25 -20.68 -11.30 6.04
CA GLY A 25 -19.76 -12.12 5.25
C GLY A 25 -18.35 -11.52 5.22
N PRO A 26 -17.43 -12.10 4.44
CA PRO A 26 -16.09 -11.56 4.28
C PRO A 26 -16.11 -10.11 3.79
N VAL A 27 -15.37 -9.24 4.46
CA VAL A 27 -15.16 -7.86 3.99
C VAL A 27 -14.24 -7.92 2.77
N THR A 28 -14.76 -7.53 1.62
CA THR A 28 -14.01 -7.56 0.34
C THR A 28 -13.46 -6.20 -0.08
N ILE A 29 -14.05 -5.12 0.42
CA ILE A 29 -13.67 -3.74 0.15
C ILE A 29 -13.70 -2.94 1.46
N VAL A 30 -12.68 -2.12 1.65
CA VAL A 30 -12.61 -1.06 2.65
C VAL A 30 -12.04 0.18 1.95
N ASP A 31 -12.78 1.28 1.96
CA ASP A 31 -12.40 2.53 1.31
C ASP A 31 -12.31 3.71 2.28
N ASP A 32 -12.77 3.54 3.53
CA ASP A 32 -12.69 4.55 4.58
C ASP A 32 -11.22 4.80 5.00
N PRO A 33 -10.68 6.03 4.82
CA PRO A 33 -9.28 6.33 5.12
C PRO A 33 -8.90 6.17 6.59
N ALA A 34 -9.83 6.38 7.53
CA ALA A 34 -9.56 6.23 8.95
C ALA A 34 -9.46 4.75 9.33
N VAL A 35 -10.29 3.90 8.73
CA VAL A 35 -10.20 2.44 8.89
C VAL A 35 -8.89 1.91 8.29
N LEU A 36 -8.53 2.34 7.08
CA LEU A 36 -7.27 1.94 6.44
C LEU A 36 -6.05 2.39 7.25
N ALA A 37 -6.04 3.62 7.77
CA ALA A 37 -4.99 4.08 8.67
C ALA A 37 -4.92 3.30 9.99
N ALA A 38 -6.06 2.86 10.53
CA ALA A 38 -6.10 2.02 11.72
C ALA A 38 -5.61 0.58 11.44
N LEU A 39 -5.81 0.07 10.23
CA LEU A 39 -5.25 -1.21 9.78
C LEU A 39 -3.73 -1.11 9.58
N ASP A 40 -3.25 -0.04 8.92
CA ASP A 40 -1.82 0.27 8.82
C ASP A 40 -1.18 0.29 10.22
N ALA A 41 -1.78 1.01 11.18
CA ALA A 41 -1.28 1.10 12.55
C ALA A 41 -1.28 -0.25 13.32
N LYS A 42 -2.02 -1.24 12.84
CA LYS A 42 -2.05 -2.60 13.39
C LYS A 42 -1.09 -3.56 12.68
N GLY A 43 -0.26 -3.07 11.75
CA GLY A 43 0.71 -3.86 11.01
C GLY A 43 0.14 -4.58 9.78
N PHE A 44 -0.99 -4.12 9.26
CA PHE A 44 -1.52 -4.59 7.97
C PHE A 44 -1.00 -3.76 6.79
N ASP A 45 -0.09 -2.81 7.04
CA ASP A 45 0.52 -1.99 5.99
C ASP A 45 1.40 -2.82 5.04
N PHE A 46 1.71 -2.23 3.88
CA PHE A 46 2.48 -2.91 2.84
C PHE A 46 3.90 -3.29 3.27
N ALA A 47 4.57 -2.49 4.11
CA ALA A 47 5.94 -2.79 4.54
C ALA A 47 5.99 -3.96 5.53
N SER A 48 4.95 -4.10 6.35
CA SER A 48 4.77 -5.23 7.27
C SER A 48 4.72 -6.58 6.54
N ILE A 49 4.23 -6.64 5.29
CA ILE A 49 4.26 -7.86 4.44
C ILE A 49 5.70 -8.36 4.24
N PHE A 50 6.66 -7.44 4.16
CA PHE A 50 8.07 -7.74 3.96
C PHE A 50 8.87 -7.85 5.26
N GLY A 51 8.22 -7.68 6.43
CA GLY A 51 8.87 -7.73 7.74
C GLY A 51 9.88 -6.60 7.95
N VAL A 52 9.68 -5.44 7.32
CA VAL A 52 10.58 -4.28 7.47
C VAL A 52 9.95 -3.24 8.37
N ASP A 53 10.61 -2.98 9.50
CA ASP A 53 10.26 -1.87 10.38
C ASP A 53 10.73 -0.52 9.82
N GLY A 54 9.97 0.55 10.11
CA GLY A 54 10.35 1.92 9.83
C GLY A 54 9.31 2.70 9.04
N LYS A 55 9.76 3.66 8.21
CA LYS A 55 8.90 4.61 7.49
C LYS A 55 8.01 3.98 6.40
N GLY A 56 8.30 2.75 5.99
CA GLY A 56 7.56 2.05 4.93
C GLY A 56 7.67 2.70 3.55
N ASP A 57 8.63 3.61 3.33
CA ASP A 57 8.91 4.16 2.01
C ASP A 57 9.57 3.12 1.10
N LEU A 58 9.39 3.28 -0.22
CA LEU A 58 9.80 2.27 -1.20
C LEU A 58 11.32 2.13 -1.27
N LYS A 59 12.08 3.20 -0.99
CA LYS A 59 13.54 3.12 -0.83
C LYS A 59 13.92 2.19 0.31
N THR A 60 13.32 2.35 1.49
CA THR A 60 13.60 1.51 2.65
C THR A 60 13.28 0.05 2.34
N LEU A 61 12.17 -0.23 1.66
CA LEU A 61 11.84 -1.59 1.21
C LEU A 61 12.84 -2.12 0.19
N TYR A 62 13.22 -1.32 -0.80
CA TYR A 62 14.21 -1.70 -1.81
C TYR A 62 15.58 -2.03 -1.20
N ASP A 63 15.99 -1.27 -0.19
CA ASP A 63 17.29 -1.43 0.46
C ASP A 63 17.29 -2.58 1.49
N LYS A 64 16.16 -2.83 2.18
CA LYS A 64 16.12 -3.75 3.34
C LYS A 64 15.33 -5.04 3.15
N ALA A 65 14.38 -5.10 2.20
CA ALA A 65 13.59 -6.30 1.95
C ALA A 65 14.09 -7.03 0.70
N PRO A 66 14.80 -8.18 0.82
CA PRO A 66 15.32 -8.91 -0.34
C PRO A 66 14.21 -9.35 -1.32
N ALA A 67 13.03 -9.69 -0.81
CA ALA A 67 11.90 -10.06 -1.65
C ALA A 67 11.38 -8.87 -2.49
N TYR A 68 11.21 -7.70 -1.87
CA TYR A 68 10.80 -6.48 -2.57
C TYR A 68 11.84 -6.07 -3.61
N HIS A 69 13.12 -6.08 -3.23
CA HIS A 69 14.24 -5.80 -4.14
C HIS A 69 14.18 -6.68 -5.39
N ARG A 70 14.04 -8.00 -5.21
CA ARG A 70 13.97 -8.94 -6.35
C ARG A 70 12.75 -8.71 -7.23
N ILE A 71 11.59 -8.42 -6.66
CA ILE A 71 10.39 -8.09 -7.45
C ILE A 71 10.65 -6.84 -8.32
N VAL A 72 11.21 -5.79 -7.72
CA VAL A 72 11.50 -4.54 -8.44
C VAL A 72 12.52 -4.76 -9.56
N GLU A 73 13.59 -5.53 -9.31
CA GLU A 73 14.61 -5.83 -10.34
C GLU A 73 14.05 -6.68 -11.49
N THR A 74 13.23 -7.68 -11.18
CA THR A 74 12.58 -8.51 -12.22
C THR A 74 11.67 -7.65 -13.09
N VAL A 75 10.76 -6.87 -12.49
CA VAL A 75 9.83 -6.02 -13.24
C VAL A 75 10.60 -4.97 -14.05
N ALA A 76 11.67 -4.39 -13.50
CA ALA A 76 12.47 -3.41 -14.21
C ALA A 76 13.16 -4.02 -15.44
N THR A 77 13.69 -5.23 -15.29
CA THR A 77 14.32 -5.98 -16.38
C THR A 77 13.30 -6.32 -17.48
N ASP A 78 12.13 -6.83 -17.10
CA ASP A 78 11.08 -7.22 -18.04
C ASP A 78 10.54 -6.00 -18.80
N VAL A 79 10.34 -4.87 -18.12
CA VAL A 79 9.92 -3.62 -18.74
C VAL A 79 10.99 -3.10 -19.70
N ALA A 80 12.27 -3.20 -19.35
CA ALA A 80 13.36 -2.79 -20.24
C ALA A 80 13.45 -3.68 -21.49
N ALA A 81 13.29 -4.99 -21.34
CA ALA A 81 13.25 -5.95 -22.45
C ALA A 81 12.07 -5.65 -23.38
N LEU A 82 10.87 -5.47 -22.83
CA LEU A 82 9.67 -5.12 -23.59
C LEU A 82 9.86 -3.82 -24.39
N ARG A 83 10.51 -2.80 -23.81
CA ARG A 83 10.83 -1.54 -24.51
C ARG A 83 11.76 -1.78 -25.70
N ALA A 84 12.77 -2.64 -25.54
CA ALA A 84 13.69 -2.98 -26.61
C ALA A 84 12.98 -3.71 -27.75
N GLU A 85 12.11 -4.68 -27.42
CA GLU A 85 11.30 -5.42 -28.39
C GLU A 85 10.34 -4.49 -29.16
N MET A 86 9.63 -3.60 -28.45
CA MET A 86 8.73 -2.63 -29.05
C MET A 86 9.46 -1.69 -30.01
N LYS A 87 10.66 -1.23 -29.63
CA LYS A 87 11.51 -0.40 -30.48
C LYS A 87 11.95 -1.16 -31.74
N ALA A 88 12.37 -2.42 -31.60
CA ALA A 88 12.77 -3.26 -32.72
C ALA A 88 11.60 -3.55 -33.67
N GLY A 89 10.39 -3.71 -33.13
CA GLY A 89 9.15 -3.95 -33.89
C GLY A 89 8.48 -2.71 -34.46
N GLY A 90 9.13 -1.54 -34.49
CA GLY A 90 8.57 -0.32 -35.07
C GLY A 90 7.42 0.31 -34.28
N ARG A 91 7.28 -0.02 -32.99
CA ARG A 91 6.27 0.51 -32.07
C ARG A 91 6.94 1.34 -30.95
N PRO A 92 7.68 2.43 -31.27
CA PRO A 92 8.36 3.21 -30.25
C PRO A 92 7.35 3.80 -29.25
N LEU A 93 7.69 3.73 -27.95
CA LEU A 93 6.97 4.46 -26.91
C LEU A 93 7.42 5.92 -26.96
N TYR A 94 6.49 6.84 -27.15
CA TYR A 94 6.76 8.28 -27.10
C TYR A 94 6.67 8.76 -25.65
N GLU A 95 7.72 9.40 -25.16
CA GLU A 95 7.66 10.18 -23.93
C GLU A 95 6.88 11.47 -24.23
N VAL A 96 5.70 11.59 -23.62
CA VAL A 96 4.86 12.79 -23.46
C VAL A 96 5.01 13.86 -24.55
N THR A 97 4.11 13.83 -25.54
CA THR A 97 3.72 15.01 -26.31
C THR A 97 2.19 15.07 -26.34
N ASP A 98 1.63 16.06 -25.65
CA ASP A 98 0.29 16.64 -25.83
C ASP A 98 -0.91 15.66 -25.93
N GLY A 99 -1.28 15.07 -24.80
CA GLY A 99 -2.68 14.71 -24.54
C GLY A 99 -3.09 13.25 -24.68
N ASN A 100 -2.21 12.34 -25.15
CA ASN A 100 -2.48 10.90 -25.15
C ASN A 100 -1.34 10.13 -24.43
N VAL A 101 -1.58 9.75 -23.17
CA VAL A 101 -0.56 9.16 -22.29
C VAL A 101 -0.48 7.64 -22.48
N GLY A 102 0.57 7.17 -23.14
CA GLY A 102 0.85 5.74 -23.32
C GLY A 102 1.91 5.20 -22.36
N ARG A 103 1.46 4.69 -21.20
CA ARG A 103 1.98 3.47 -20.51
C ARG A 103 3.51 3.35 -20.30
N ILE A 104 4.18 4.38 -19.80
CA ILE A 104 5.55 4.26 -19.30
C ILE A 104 5.48 4.11 -17.78
N ILE A 105 5.67 2.89 -17.28
CA ILE A 105 6.02 2.69 -15.87
C ILE A 105 7.48 3.15 -15.69
N ASP A 106 7.67 4.21 -14.90
CA ASP A 106 8.98 4.67 -14.49
C ASP A 106 9.39 3.92 -13.22
N MET A 107 10.33 2.99 -13.39
CA MET A 107 10.79 2.09 -12.32
C MET A 107 11.46 2.82 -11.16
N ARG A 108 11.87 4.09 -11.33
CA ARG A 108 12.45 4.91 -10.25
C ARG A 108 11.46 5.13 -9.12
N TRP A 109 10.16 5.15 -9.41
CA TRP A 109 9.11 5.25 -8.40
C TRP A 109 9.12 4.08 -7.41
N LEU A 110 9.59 2.89 -7.81
CA LEU A 110 9.66 1.74 -6.93
C LEU A 110 10.93 1.70 -6.06
N LYS A 111 11.79 2.72 -6.16
CA LYS A 111 13.07 2.79 -5.44
C LYS A 111 13.26 4.12 -4.69
N THR A 112 12.25 4.98 -4.70
CA THR A 112 12.32 6.34 -4.14
C THR A 112 11.81 6.39 -2.69
N ASP A 113 12.32 7.32 -1.91
CA ASP A 113 11.83 7.64 -0.56
C ASP A 113 10.61 8.56 -0.58
N ALA A 114 10.33 9.18 -1.73
CA ALA A 114 9.18 10.07 -1.94
C ALA A 114 7.84 9.33 -2.09
N ALA A 115 7.85 7.99 -2.17
CA ALA A 115 6.67 7.18 -2.42
C ALA A 115 6.53 6.06 -1.38
N ARG A 116 5.28 5.64 -1.15
CA ARG A 116 4.91 4.47 -0.37
C ARG A 116 3.60 3.89 -0.89
N PHE A 117 3.43 2.58 -0.77
CA PHE A 117 2.11 1.95 -0.94
C PHE A 117 1.33 2.05 0.38
N ARG A 118 0.06 2.39 0.30
CA ARG A 118 -0.86 2.48 1.43
C ARG A 118 -2.02 1.53 1.17
N LEU A 119 -2.66 1.07 2.25
CA LEU A 119 -3.98 0.47 2.18
C LEU A 119 -5.01 1.48 1.70
#